data_AF-A0A6I9Q7J0-F1
#
_entry.id   AF-A0A6I9Q7J0-F1
#
_cell.length_a   1.000
_cell.length_b   1.000
_cell.length_c   1.000
_cell.angle_alpha   90.00
_cell.angle_beta   90.00
_cell.angle_gamma   90.00
#
_symmetry.space_group_name_H-M   'P 1'
#
loop_
_entity.id
_entity.type
_entity.pdbx_description
1 polymer ?
#
loop_
_entity_poly.entity_id
_entity_poly.type
_entity_poly.pdbx_seq_one_letter_code
_entity_poly.pdbx_strand_id
1 'polypeptide(L)'
;MDSQICAIPKEMMLGSGEQLFNHIADCLGDFLVSHNLKGQTLPLGFTFSFPCEQKEIDKSILIRWTKGFNCSGVEGEDVVKLLRKAIDRRGDYDIGSVAMVNDTVGTMMSCGYRDQSCEIGMIIGKHLF
;
A
#
# COMPACT_ATOMS: atom_id res chain seq x y z
N MET A 1 10.31 -15.42 3.92
CA MET A 1 9.45 -14.37 3.34
C MET A 1 10.31 -13.65 2.34
N ASP A 2 10.01 -13.82 1.06
CA ASP A 2 10.70 -13.06 0.01
C ASP A 2 10.15 -11.64 0.00
N SER A 3 11.03 -10.66 -0.16
CA SER A 3 10.67 -9.24 -0.13
C SER A 3 11.55 -8.46 -1.09
N GLN A 4 10.97 -7.51 -1.80
CA GLN A 4 11.68 -6.59 -2.67
C GLN A 4 11.46 -5.15 -2.20
N ILE A 5 12.52 -4.37 -2.14
CA ILE A 5 12.45 -2.95 -1.79
C ILE A 5 12.36 -2.13 -3.06
N CYS A 6 11.36 -1.27 -3.13
CA CYS A 6 11.20 -0.29 -4.18
C CYS A 6 11.45 1.12 -3.65
N ALA A 7 12.54 1.75 -4.12
CA ALA A 7 12.85 3.11 -3.74
C ALA A 7 11.84 4.08 -4.39
N ILE A 8 11.35 5.05 -3.62
CA ILE A 8 10.52 6.15 -4.11
C ILE A 8 11.42 7.38 -4.19
N PRO A 9 11.70 7.93 -5.39
CA PRO A 9 12.46 9.16 -5.53
C PRO A 9 11.79 10.33 -4.83
N LYS A 10 12.58 11.25 -4.25
CA LYS A 10 12.03 12.43 -3.54
C LYS A 10 11.12 13.29 -4.42
N GLU A 11 11.45 13.40 -5.71
CA GLU A 11 10.66 14.13 -6.69
C GLU A 11 9.24 13.56 -6.81
N MET A 12 9.10 12.23 -6.73
CA MET A 12 7.81 11.54 -6.78
C MET A 12 7.00 11.74 -5.51
N MET A 13 7.66 11.87 -4.35
CA MET A 13 6.99 12.18 -3.07
C MET A 13 6.24 13.52 -3.12
N LEU A 14 6.64 14.44 -4.00
CA LEU A 14 6.04 15.76 -4.20
C LEU A 14 5.34 15.90 -5.57
N GLY A 15 5.26 14.81 -6.33
CA GLY A 15 4.71 14.79 -7.69
C GLY A 15 3.20 14.59 -7.74
N SER A 16 2.72 13.92 -8.79
CA SER A 16 1.30 13.53 -8.86
C SER A 16 1.03 12.19 -8.21
N GLY A 17 -0.18 12.03 -7.69
CA GLY A 17 -0.67 10.73 -7.23
C GLY A 17 -0.59 9.67 -8.31
N GLU A 18 -0.91 10.03 -9.56
CA GLU A 18 -0.79 9.12 -10.69
C GLU A 18 0.63 8.58 -10.86
N GLN A 19 1.65 9.45 -10.78
CA GLN A 19 3.05 9.03 -10.83
C GLN A 19 3.41 8.07 -9.69
N LEU A 20 3.00 8.38 -8.47
CA LEU A 20 3.24 7.53 -7.30
C LEU A 20 2.61 6.15 -7.45
N PHE A 21 1.32 6.08 -7.78
CA PHE A 21 0.60 4.82 -7.88
C PHE A 21 1.02 4.00 -9.11
N ASN A 22 1.40 4.64 -10.22
CA ASN A 22 1.99 3.94 -11.36
C ASN A 22 3.32 3.29 -10.96
N HIS A 23 4.19 4.00 -10.22
CA HIS A 23 5.45 3.43 -9.71
C HIS A 23 5.22 2.25 -8.76
N ILE A 24 4.19 2.32 -7.91
CA ILE A 24 3.80 1.19 -7.05
C ILE A 24 3.35 -0.01 -7.91
N ALA A 25 2.54 0.24 -8.95
CA ALA A 25 2.10 -0.80 -9.88
C ALA A 25 3.27 -1.39 -10.69
N ASP A 26 4.25 -0.59 -11.06
CA ASP A 26 5.50 -1.01 -11.72
C ASP A 26 6.32 -1.94 -10.81
N CYS A 27 6.49 -1.54 -9.55
CA CYS A 27 7.14 -2.36 -8.54
C CYS A 27 6.45 -3.71 -8.28
N LEU A 28 5.12 -3.71 -8.18
CA LEU A 28 4.36 -4.92 -7.91
C LEU A 28 4.45 -5.93 -9.06
N GLY A 29 4.34 -5.50 -10.32
CA GLY A 29 4.46 -6.45 -11.44
C GLY A 29 5.89 -6.95 -11.63
N ASP A 30 6.91 -6.15 -11.32
CA ASP A 30 8.32 -6.60 -11.34
C ASP A 30 8.57 -7.67 -10.25
N PHE A 31 7.94 -7.50 -9.09
CA PHE A 31 7.93 -8.53 -8.04
C PHE A 31 7.25 -9.83 -8.53
N LEU A 32 6.10 -9.74 -9.19
CA LEU A 32 5.41 -10.91 -9.73
C LEU A 32 6.23 -11.64 -10.80
N VAL A 33 6.93 -10.90 -11.67
CA VAL A 33 7.81 -11.48 -12.69
C VAL A 33 9.00 -12.18 -12.05
N SER A 34 9.70 -11.52 -11.14
CA SER A 34 10.90 -12.06 -10.49
C SER A 34 10.66 -13.32 -9.66
N HIS A 35 9.42 -13.52 -9.19
CA HIS A 35 9.02 -14.69 -8.40
C HIS A 35 8.21 -15.74 -9.20
N ASN A 36 8.13 -15.61 -10.53
CA ASN A 36 7.35 -16.50 -11.41
C ASN A 36 5.86 -16.60 -11.00
N LEU A 37 5.27 -15.50 -10.54
CA LEU A 37 3.87 -15.40 -10.13
C LEU A 37 2.98 -14.78 -11.22
N LYS A 38 3.54 -14.46 -12.39
CA LYS A 38 2.79 -13.87 -13.50
C LYS A 38 1.65 -14.80 -13.95
N GLY A 39 0.48 -14.22 -14.22
CA GLY A 39 -0.73 -14.95 -14.61
C GLY A 39 -1.59 -15.44 -13.44
N GLN A 40 -1.14 -15.26 -12.20
CA GLN A 40 -1.96 -15.50 -11.02
C GLN A 40 -2.65 -14.21 -10.55
N THR A 41 -3.92 -14.31 -10.17
CA THR A 41 -4.67 -13.23 -9.51
C THR A 41 -4.61 -13.46 -8.01
N LEU A 42 -3.70 -12.77 -7.32
CA LEU A 42 -3.44 -12.96 -5.89
C LEU A 42 -4.17 -11.91 -5.03
N PRO A 43 -4.69 -12.28 -3.84
CA PRO A 43 -5.19 -11.30 -2.89
C PRO A 43 -4.03 -10.42 -2.37
N LEU A 44 -4.31 -9.15 -2.13
CA LEU A 44 -3.31 -8.16 -1.72
C LEU A 44 -3.67 -7.53 -0.37
N GLY A 45 -2.78 -7.65 0.60
CA GLY A 45 -2.80 -6.81 1.79
C GLY A 45 -2.11 -5.47 1.48
N PHE A 46 -2.87 -4.38 1.43
CA PHE A 46 -2.33 -3.06 1.15
C PHE A 46 -2.11 -2.27 2.45
N THR A 47 -0.89 -2.36 2.98
CA THR A 47 -0.51 -1.56 4.15
C THR A 47 -0.15 -0.16 3.71
N PHE A 48 -1.02 0.82 3.99
CA PHE A 48 -0.82 2.21 3.60
C PHE A 48 -0.74 3.11 4.83
N SER A 49 0.50 3.33 5.29
CA SER A 49 0.83 4.00 6.56
C SER A 49 0.68 5.52 6.56
N PHE A 50 -0.49 6.00 6.16
CA PHE A 50 -0.87 7.41 6.21
C PHE A 50 -2.21 7.56 6.95
N PRO A 51 -2.52 8.76 7.47
CA PRO A 51 -3.83 9.02 8.05
C PRO A 51 -4.93 8.85 7.01
N CYS A 52 -5.70 7.77 7.11
CA CYS A 52 -6.82 7.48 6.23
C CYS A 52 -8.11 7.26 7.03
N GLU A 53 -9.24 7.62 6.43
CA GLU A 53 -10.56 7.23 6.89
C GLU A 53 -10.97 5.94 6.20
N GLN A 54 -10.86 4.81 6.90
CA GLN A 54 -11.28 3.51 6.38
C GLN A 54 -12.81 3.40 6.44
N LYS A 55 -13.44 3.28 5.27
CA LYS A 55 -14.91 3.12 5.15
C LYS A 55 -15.31 1.65 5.07
N GLU A 56 -14.51 0.85 4.37
CA GLU A 56 -14.72 -0.59 4.14
C GLU A 56 -13.34 -1.28 4.14
N ILE A 57 -13.29 -2.62 4.13
CA ILE A 57 -12.01 -3.34 4.17
C ILE A 57 -11.12 -3.02 2.95
N ASP A 58 -11.73 -2.73 1.80
CA ASP A 58 -11.08 -2.44 0.53
C ASP A 58 -11.29 -0.97 0.08
N LYS A 59 -11.64 -0.07 1.03
CA LYS A 59 -11.92 1.33 0.73
C LYS A 59 -11.43 2.25 1.83
N SER A 60 -10.47 3.11 1.50
CA SER A 60 -9.82 3.97 2.49
C SER A 60 -9.47 5.32 1.87
N ILE A 61 -10.03 6.38 2.44
CA ILE A 61 -9.86 7.74 1.93
C ILE A 61 -8.66 8.39 2.61
N LEU A 62 -7.67 8.86 1.84
CA LEU A 62 -6.56 9.60 2.42
C LEU A 62 -7.06 10.92 3.02
N ILE A 63 -6.80 11.15 4.31
CA ILE A 63 -7.18 12.41 4.98
C ILE A 63 -6.16 13.50 4.68
N ARG A 64 -4.87 13.18 4.88
CA ARG A 64 -3.76 14.09 4.64
C ARG A 64 -2.45 13.34 4.48
N TRP A 65 -1.51 13.90 3.71
CA TRP A 65 -0.15 13.41 3.66
C TRP A 65 0.64 13.75 4.94
N THR A 66 1.66 12.94 5.20
CA THR A 66 2.66 13.11 6.28
C THR A 66 4.02 12.63 5.75
N LYS A 67 5.08 12.66 6.57
CA LYS A 67 6.38 12.04 6.21
C LYS A 67 7.05 12.67 4.98
N GLY A 68 6.77 13.95 4.74
CA GLY A 68 7.28 14.70 3.59
C GLY A 68 6.66 14.33 2.24
N PHE A 69 5.62 13.48 2.22
CA PHE A 69 4.80 13.28 1.03
C PHE A 69 3.87 14.48 0.84
N ASN A 70 3.59 14.82 -0.41
CA ASN A 70 2.56 15.79 -0.80
C ASN A 70 2.15 15.55 -2.26
N CYS A 71 1.74 14.32 -2.59
CA CYS A 71 1.36 13.99 -3.96
C CYS A 71 -0.04 14.56 -4.28
N SER A 72 -0.13 15.31 -5.38
CA SER A 72 -1.39 15.92 -5.83
C SER A 72 -2.43 14.88 -6.26
N GLY A 73 -3.71 15.16 -6.01
CA GLY A 73 -4.83 14.30 -6.45
C GLY A 73 -4.97 12.99 -5.67
N VAL A 74 -4.53 12.95 -4.41
CA VAL A 74 -4.67 11.78 -3.53
C VAL A 74 -5.42 12.08 -2.24
N GLU A 75 -5.18 13.24 -1.60
CA GLU A 75 -5.97 13.63 -0.42
C GLU A 75 -7.45 13.77 -0.79
N GLY A 76 -8.33 13.17 0.01
CA GLY A 76 -9.77 13.07 -0.27
C GLY A 76 -10.16 11.92 -1.21
N GLU A 77 -9.21 11.17 -1.77
CA GLU A 77 -9.47 10.07 -2.68
C GLU A 77 -9.27 8.69 -2.04
N ASP A 78 -9.92 7.68 -2.62
CA ASP A 78 -9.78 6.28 -2.22
C ASP A 78 -8.48 5.67 -2.77
N VAL A 79 -7.55 5.37 -1.87
CA VAL A 79 -6.21 4.88 -2.24
C VAL A 79 -6.23 3.48 -2.84
N VAL A 80 -7.23 2.64 -2.49
CA VAL A 80 -7.38 1.31 -3.08
C VAL A 80 -7.83 1.44 -4.54
N LYS A 81 -8.77 2.35 -4.80
CA LYS A 81 -9.21 2.69 -6.16
C LYS A 81 -8.07 3.27 -7.00
N LEU A 82 -7.23 4.13 -6.42
CA LEU A 82 -6.07 4.69 -7.13
C LEU A 82 -5.04 3.61 -7.50
N LEU A 83 -4.78 2.68 -6.57
CA LEU A 83 -3.92 1.53 -6.84
C LEU A 83 -4.48 0.64 -7.96
N ARG A 84 -5.77 0.26 -7.89
CA ARG A 84 -6.42 -0.54 -8.94
C ARG A 84 -6.33 0.14 -10.30
N LYS A 85 -6.64 1.43 -10.39
CA LYS A 85 -6.49 2.21 -11.64
C LYS A 85 -5.06 2.18 -12.19
N ALA A 86 -4.04 2.22 -11.33
CA ALA A 86 -2.65 2.14 -11.78
C ALA A 86 -2.28 0.77 -12.32
N ILE A 87 -2.77 -0.29 -11.68
CA ILE A 87 -2.60 -1.68 -12.15
C ILE A 87 -3.31 -1.87 -13.50
N ASP A 88 -4.55 -1.38 -13.61
CA ASP A 88 -5.33 -1.41 -14.86
C ASP A 88 -4.62 -0.67 -16.01
N ARG A 89 -4.02 0.50 -15.72
CA ARG A 89 -3.22 1.26 -16.71
C ARG A 89 -1.99 0.50 -17.17
N ARG A 90 -1.33 -0.25 -16.27
CA ARG A 90 -0.16 -1.06 -16.61
C ARG A 90 -0.55 -2.27 -17.48
N GLY A 91 -1.64 -2.95 -17.11
CA GLY A 91 -2.36 -3.89 -17.98
C GLY A 91 -1.72 -5.26 -18.24
N ASP A 92 -0.60 -5.61 -17.61
CA ASP A 92 0.09 -6.90 -17.82
C ASP A 92 -0.05 -7.91 -16.65
N TYR A 93 -0.80 -7.55 -15.61
CA TYR A 93 -1.25 -8.40 -14.52
C TYR A 93 -2.52 -7.84 -13.86
N ASP A 94 -3.14 -8.63 -12.98
CA ASP A 94 -4.29 -8.22 -12.17
C ASP A 94 -4.09 -8.65 -10.70
N ILE A 95 -4.85 -8.04 -9.79
CA ILE A 95 -4.88 -8.35 -8.36
C ILE A 95 -6.29 -8.76 -7.93
N GLY A 96 -6.35 -9.68 -6.97
CA GLY A 96 -7.62 -10.18 -6.44
C GLY A 96 -8.29 -9.22 -5.46
N SER A 97 -8.81 -9.78 -4.36
CA SER A 97 -9.33 -8.96 -3.26
C SER A 97 -8.21 -8.12 -2.64
N VAL A 98 -8.54 -6.90 -2.24
CA VAL A 98 -7.61 -6.00 -1.54
C VAL A 98 -8.12 -5.82 -0.13
N ALA A 99 -7.24 -5.96 0.86
CA ALA A 99 -7.52 -5.57 2.23
C ALA A 99 -6.58 -4.43 2.61
N MET A 100 -7.15 -3.26 2.87
CA MET A 100 -6.40 -2.12 3.41
C MET A 100 -6.19 -2.34 4.91
N VAL A 101 -4.94 -2.20 5.33
CA VAL A 101 -4.53 -2.31 6.73
C VAL A 101 -3.64 -1.13 7.09
N ASN A 102 -3.79 -0.65 8.32
CA ASN A 102 -2.79 0.24 8.91
C ASN A 102 -1.59 -0.58 9.40
N ASP A 103 -0.39 0.03 9.46
CA ASP A 103 0.83 -0.64 9.92
C ASP A 103 0.73 -1.17 11.36
N THR A 104 0.10 -0.44 12.27
CA THR A 104 -0.11 -0.91 13.65
C THR A 104 -1.03 -2.14 13.70
N VAL A 105 -2.08 -2.17 12.88
CA VAL A 105 -3.00 -3.32 12.74
C VAL A 105 -2.28 -4.51 12.11
N GLY A 106 -1.52 -4.29 11.04
CA GLY A 106 -0.70 -5.33 10.42
C GLY A 106 0.34 -5.91 11.38
N THR A 107 0.95 -5.06 12.22
CA THR A 107 1.89 -5.46 13.26
C THR A 107 1.21 -6.34 14.31
N MET A 108 0.04 -5.90 14.80
CA MET A 108 -0.77 -6.67 15.75
C MET A 108 -1.15 -8.04 15.17
N MET A 109 -1.70 -8.08 13.94
CA MET A 109 -2.15 -9.34 13.32
C MET A 109 -0.99 -10.32 13.06
N SER A 110 0.18 -9.82 12.67
CA SER A 110 1.37 -10.65 12.47
C SER A 110 1.81 -11.34 13.78
N CYS A 111 1.74 -10.62 14.90
CA CYS A 111 2.01 -11.19 16.22
C CYS A 111 0.86 -12.12 16.66
N GLY A 112 -0.39 -11.68 16.51
CA GLY A 112 -1.62 -12.41 16.82
C GLY A 112 -1.74 -13.76 16.11
N TYR A 113 -1.18 -13.89 14.91
CA TYR A 113 -1.11 -15.16 14.18
C TYR A 113 -0.29 -16.22 14.93
N ARG A 114 0.74 -15.80 15.67
CA ARG A 114 1.63 -16.68 16.44
C ARG A 114 1.21 -16.80 17.90
N ASP A 115 0.70 -15.72 18.48
CA ASP A 115 0.29 -15.62 19.87
C ASP A 115 -1.09 -14.97 19.97
N GLN A 116 -2.11 -15.79 20.23
CA GLN A 116 -3.50 -15.35 20.31
C GLN A 116 -3.79 -14.40 21.49
N SER A 117 -2.85 -14.21 22.42
CA SER A 117 -2.97 -13.22 23.50
C SER A 117 -2.55 -11.81 23.08
N CYS A 118 -2.01 -11.63 21.87
CA CYS A 118 -1.61 -10.32 21.37
C CYS A 118 -2.83 -9.49 20.94
N GLU A 119 -3.17 -8.49 21.74
CA GLU A 119 -4.28 -7.56 21.48
C GLU A 119 -3.81 -6.14 21.12
N ILE A 120 -2.51 -5.86 21.19
CA ILE A 120 -1.94 -4.51 20.97
C ILE A 120 -0.75 -4.60 20.01
N GLY A 121 -0.81 -3.83 18.92
CA GLY A 121 0.32 -3.54 18.05
C GLY A 121 0.81 -2.10 18.26
N MET A 122 2.12 -1.90 18.32
CA MET A 122 2.72 -0.58 18.51
C MET A 122 3.93 -0.40 17.60
N ILE A 123 3.99 0.74 16.91
CA ILE A 123 5.13 1.14 16.09
C ILE A 123 5.91 2.22 16.85
N ILE A 124 7.14 1.92 17.27
CA ILE A 124 8.09 2.91 17.79
C ILE A 124 9.23 3.05 16.78
N GLY A 125 9.20 4.13 16.01
CA GLY A 125 10.18 4.44 14.98
C GLY A 125 10.14 5.91 14.61
N LYS A 126 10.96 6.35 13.66
CA LYS A 126 10.95 7.75 13.19
C LYS A 126 9.62 8.05 12.49
N HIS A 127 8.67 8.64 13.23
CA HIS A 127 7.61 9.45 12.63
C HIS A 127 8.29 10.68 12.03
N LEU A 128 8.54 10.67 10.72
CA LEU A 128 8.73 11.92 10.00
C LEU A 128 7.35 12.56 9.99
N PHE A 129 7.12 13.51 10.91
CA PHE A 129 6.02 14.46 10.77
C PHE A 129 6.30 15.31 9.52
#